data_AF-A0A1F7NJM0-F1
#
_entry.id   AF-A0A1F7NJM0-F1
#
_cell.length_a   1.000
_cell.length_b   1.000
_cell.length_c   1.000
_cell.angle_alpha   90.00
_cell.angle_beta   90.00
_cell.angle_gamma   90.00
#
_symmetry.space_group_name_H-M   'P 1'
#
loop_
_entity.id
_entity.type
_entity.pdbx_description
1 polymer ?
#
loop_
_entity_poly.entity_id
_entity_poly.type
_entity_poly.pdbx_seq_one_letter_code
_entity_poly.pdbx_strand_id
1 'polypeptide(L)'
;MRRALPGLAASLIDAARVAMATRQRELHAFAHPSPDDVLLADAGRGVTIALFGIRPGFRLPLEGYYAFLALKNGVPVAYGGGWELFGTLDFAINIFASFRQGESALLATALLRVYRRIFAMRTIVVDRYQLGHESAEALQSGSFYFYHRLGFRPRDPGILRVLEAERAKIAADPGYRSPIPVLKRLAGDEVFLTLPGGDPEPEKRLRATDVAARVSRLVAREFGGDRARATRECAARVGRALGARRRAAWPAAERRAFAQLALVAALIPDLAAWPAADRRALVALMRAKGGGSERAYARRLDGHRRFRRGLTAAVRA
;
A
#
# COMPACT_ATOMS: atom_id res chain seq x y z
N MET A 1 11.27 12.15 -10.85
CA MET A 1 10.21 12.32 -9.85
C MET A 1 10.38 13.70 -9.26
N ARG A 2 9.39 14.55 -9.44
CA ARG A 2 9.38 15.93 -8.93
C ARG A 2 8.09 16.18 -8.17
N ARG A 3 8.08 17.12 -7.22
CA ARG A 3 6.84 17.62 -6.63
C ARG A 3 6.15 18.51 -7.68
N ALA A 4 4.83 18.41 -7.80
CA ALA A 4 4.07 19.33 -8.64
C ALA A 4 4.09 20.74 -8.04
N LEU A 5 4.11 21.77 -8.89
CA LEU A 5 3.89 23.15 -8.44
C LEU A 5 2.43 23.31 -7.97
N PRO A 6 2.13 24.24 -7.04
CA PRO A 6 0.80 24.35 -6.43
C PRO A 6 -0.37 24.42 -7.42
N GLY A 7 -0.27 25.24 -8.47
CA GLY A 7 -1.31 25.34 -9.50
C GLY A 7 -1.52 24.03 -10.26
N LEU A 8 -0.43 23.37 -10.67
CA LEU A 8 -0.51 22.07 -11.35
C LEU A 8 -1.03 20.97 -10.42
N ALA A 9 -0.65 20.99 -9.13
CA ALA A 9 -1.14 20.05 -8.14
C ALA A 9 -2.67 20.17 -7.98
N ALA A 10 -3.20 21.39 -7.90
CA ALA A 10 -4.64 21.65 -7.84
C ALA A 10 -5.35 21.12 -9.10
N SER A 11 -4.87 21.47 -10.29
CA SER A 11 -5.47 20.99 -11.55
C SER A 11 -5.45 19.47 -11.68
N LEU A 12 -4.39 18.79 -11.24
CA LEU A 12 -4.31 17.32 -11.26
C LEU A 12 -5.26 16.67 -10.25
N ILE A 13 -5.44 17.28 -9.08
CA ILE A 13 -6.41 16.82 -8.08
C ILE A 13 -7.83 16.90 -8.65
N ASP A 14 -8.17 18.02 -9.29
CA ASP A 14 -9.47 18.20 -9.91
C ASP A 14 -9.67 17.24 -11.09
N ALA A 15 -8.66 17.05 -11.93
CA ALA A 15 -8.69 16.06 -13.01
C ALA A 15 -8.90 14.63 -12.47
N ALA A 16 -8.24 14.26 -11.37
CA ALA A 16 -8.43 12.96 -10.73
C ALA A 16 -9.88 12.79 -10.21
N ARG A 17 -10.42 13.83 -9.55
CA ARG A 17 -11.80 13.82 -9.04
C ARG A 17 -12.82 13.73 -10.17
N VAL A 18 -12.70 14.53 -11.22
CA VAL A 18 -13.59 14.51 -12.40
C VAL A 18 -13.52 13.16 -13.11
N ALA A 19 -12.31 12.62 -13.31
CA ALA A 19 -12.13 11.30 -13.93
C ALA A 19 -12.84 10.18 -13.14
N MET A 20 -12.90 10.30 -11.82
CA MET A 20 -13.59 9.33 -10.96
C MET A 20 -15.11 9.56 -10.89
N ALA A 21 -15.55 10.81 -10.73
CA ALA A 21 -16.96 11.18 -10.58
C ALA A 21 -17.79 10.77 -11.80
N THR A 22 -17.26 10.97 -13.00
CA THR A 22 -17.90 10.54 -14.27
C THR A 22 -18.09 9.02 -14.40
N ARG A 23 -17.53 8.24 -13.47
CA ARG A 23 -17.60 6.77 -13.44
C ARG A 23 -18.20 6.23 -12.15
N GLN A 24 -18.75 7.11 -11.29
CA GLN A 24 -19.28 6.76 -9.97
C GLN A 24 -18.26 5.99 -9.12
N ARG A 25 -16.99 6.37 -9.21
CA ARG A 25 -15.91 5.79 -8.40
C ARG A 25 -15.36 6.82 -7.43
N GLU A 26 -14.72 6.35 -6.37
CA GLU A 26 -14.01 7.18 -5.41
C GLU A 26 -12.74 6.46 -4.95
N LEU A 27 -11.67 7.23 -4.75
CA LEU A 27 -10.47 6.78 -4.05
C LEU A 27 -10.22 7.70 -2.87
N HIS A 28 -9.87 7.11 -1.72
CA HIS A 28 -9.63 7.83 -0.47
C HIS A 28 -8.61 8.98 -0.61
N ALA A 29 -7.52 8.79 -1.37
CA ALA A 29 -6.55 9.86 -1.61
C ALA A 29 -7.03 10.96 -2.57
N PHE A 30 -8.04 10.70 -3.40
CA PHE A 30 -8.65 11.76 -4.24
C PHE A 30 -9.74 12.53 -3.49
N ALA A 31 -10.37 11.90 -2.49
CA ALA A 31 -11.27 12.57 -1.55
C ALA A 31 -10.51 13.46 -0.56
N HIS A 32 -9.37 12.97 -0.04
CA HIS A 32 -8.55 13.67 0.94
C HIS A 32 -7.11 14.00 0.48
N PRO A 33 -6.92 14.57 -0.74
CA PRO A 33 -5.60 14.80 -1.29
C PRO A 33 -4.87 15.87 -0.50
N SER A 34 -3.56 15.70 -0.34
CA SER A 34 -2.66 16.74 0.14
C SER A 34 -2.10 17.49 -1.08
N PRO A 35 -2.47 18.77 -1.31
CA PRO A 35 -1.95 19.57 -2.42
C PRO A 35 -0.41 19.67 -2.38
N ASP A 36 0.14 19.73 -1.17
CA ASP A 36 1.58 19.78 -0.95
C ASP A 36 2.28 18.46 -1.25
N ASP A 37 1.56 17.35 -1.45
CA ASP A 37 2.13 16.01 -1.63
C ASP A 37 1.67 15.32 -2.93
N VAL A 38 1.62 16.11 -4.00
CA VAL A 38 1.46 15.61 -5.38
C VAL A 38 2.83 15.43 -6.03
N LEU A 39 3.13 14.20 -6.48
CA LEU A 39 4.38 13.87 -7.16
C LEU A 39 4.13 13.53 -8.62
N LEU A 40 5.06 13.92 -9.48
CA LEU A 40 5.02 13.68 -10.91
C LEU A 40 6.21 12.83 -11.37
N ALA A 41 5.90 11.80 -12.15
CA ALA A 41 6.86 11.01 -12.88
C ALA A 41 6.53 11.05 -14.37
N ASP A 42 7.52 11.44 -15.16
CA ASP A 42 7.55 11.13 -16.59
C ASP A 42 7.98 9.66 -16.74
N ALA A 43 7.13 8.87 -17.41
CA ALA A 43 7.36 7.47 -17.71
C ALA A 43 7.72 7.22 -19.20
N GLY A 44 7.97 8.28 -19.97
CA GLY A 44 8.27 8.23 -21.39
C GLY A 44 7.05 7.91 -22.24
N ARG A 45 7.22 8.00 -23.58
CA ARG A 45 6.16 7.71 -24.57
C ARG A 45 4.85 8.46 -24.30
N GLY A 46 4.95 9.70 -23.81
CA GLY A 46 3.79 10.53 -23.48
C GLY A 46 3.05 10.13 -22.19
N VAL A 47 3.57 9.20 -21.40
CA VAL A 47 2.94 8.77 -20.14
C VAL A 47 3.46 9.62 -18.98
N THR A 48 2.54 10.32 -18.31
CA THR A 48 2.79 11.00 -17.04
C THR A 48 2.02 10.29 -15.92
N ILE A 49 2.69 10.00 -14.81
CA ILE A 49 2.05 9.45 -13.61
C ILE A 49 2.04 10.52 -12.53
N ALA A 50 0.84 10.95 -12.15
CA ALA A 50 0.61 11.78 -10.99
C ALA A 50 0.28 10.90 -9.78
N LEU A 51 1.04 11.06 -8.69
CA LEU A 51 0.82 10.39 -7.42
C LEU A 51 0.26 11.40 -6.41
N PHE A 52 -0.73 10.97 -5.63
CA PHE A 52 -1.46 11.82 -4.69
C PHE A 52 -1.34 11.25 -3.27
N GLY A 53 -0.61 11.96 -2.41
CA GLY A 53 -0.54 11.65 -0.97
C GLY A 53 -1.79 12.14 -0.24
N ILE A 54 -2.04 11.61 0.96
CA ILE A 54 -3.22 11.99 1.76
C ILE A 54 -2.85 13.08 2.77
N ARG A 55 -3.80 13.99 3.04
CA ARG A 55 -3.70 14.94 4.15
C ARG A 55 -3.46 14.20 5.48
N PRO A 56 -2.54 14.65 6.35
CA PRO A 56 -2.14 13.90 7.55
C PRO A 56 -3.28 13.35 8.44
N GLY A 57 -4.38 14.09 8.61
CA GLY A 57 -5.52 13.66 9.43
C GLY A 57 -6.38 12.54 8.83
N PHE A 58 -6.21 12.24 7.54
CA PHE A 58 -6.97 11.23 6.81
C PHE A 58 -6.10 10.05 6.36
N ARG A 59 -4.80 10.03 6.70
CA ARG A 59 -3.91 8.92 6.34
C ARG A 59 -4.35 7.62 6.97
N LEU A 60 -4.06 6.51 6.29
CA LEU A 60 -4.24 5.18 6.86
C LEU A 60 -3.41 5.01 8.14
N PRO A 61 -3.84 4.22 9.13
CA PRO A 61 -3.19 4.20 10.44
C PRO A 61 -1.72 3.77 10.41
N LEU A 62 -1.36 2.77 9.58
CA LEU A 62 -0.02 2.18 9.54
C LEU A 62 0.62 2.21 8.16
N GLU A 63 -0.14 1.98 7.09
CA GLU A 63 0.39 1.90 5.73
C GLU A 63 0.76 3.30 5.21
N GLY A 64 1.80 3.39 4.40
CA GLY A 64 1.97 4.54 3.51
C GLY A 64 1.10 4.37 2.26
N TYR A 65 0.39 5.40 1.83
CA TYR A 65 -0.47 5.30 0.65
C TYR A 65 -0.30 6.45 -0.32
N TYR A 66 -0.18 6.11 -1.60
CA TYR A 66 -0.38 7.05 -2.71
C TYR A 66 -1.38 6.44 -3.69
N ALA A 67 -2.42 7.19 -4.02
CA ALA A 67 -3.17 6.94 -5.24
C ALA A 67 -2.40 7.48 -6.45
N PHE A 68 -2.76 7.02 -7.64
CA PHE A 68 -2.23 7.54 -8.88
C PHE A 68 -3.32 7.84 -9.90
N LEU A 69 -3.04 8.83 -10.76
CA LEU A 69 -3.68 9.03 -12.05
C LEU A 69 -2.60 8.97 -13.13
N ALA A 70 -2.72 8.04 -14.06
CA ALA A 70 -1.85 7.96 -15.22
C ALA A 70 -2.50 8.69 -16.39
N LEU A 71 -1.73 9.56 -17.02
CA LEU A 71 -2.13 10.36 -18.17
C LEU A 71 -1.30 9.96 -19.39
N LYS A 72 -1.94 9.79 -20.54
CA LYS A 72 -1.29 9.63 -21.85
C LYS A 72 -1.52 10.89 -22.65
N ASN A 73 -0.48 11.66 -22.94
CA ASN A 73 -0.55 12.95 -23.62
C ASN A 73 -1.59 13.91 -22.98
N GLY A 74 -1.66 13.92 -21.64
CA GLY A 74 -2.61 14.73 -20.88
C GLY A 74 -4.00 14.11 -20.68
N VAL A 75 -4.33 13.00 -21.34
CA VAL A 75 -5.62 12.31 -21.20
C VAL A 75 -5.53 11.27 -20.06
N PRO A 76 -6.42 11.29 -19.06
CA PRO A 76 -6.48 10.24 -18.04
C PRO A 76 -6.77 8.86 -18.65
N VAL A 77 -5.89 7.87 -18.42
CA VAL A 77 -6.01 6.51 -18.98
C VAL A 77 -6.12 5.41 -17.93
N ALA A 78 -5.56 5.63 -16.74
CA ALA A 78 -5.60 4.66 -15.65
C ALA A 78 -5.53 5.37 -14.29
N TYR A 79 -5.98 4.67 -13.25
CA TYR A 79 -5.92 5.11 -11.87
C TYR A 79 -5.80 3.91 -10.93
N GLY A 80 -5.52 4.17 -9.67
CA GLY A 80 -5.41 3.12 -8.67
C GLY A 80 -4.62 3.59 -7.47
N GLY A 81 -4.01 2.66 -6.76
CA GLY A 81 -3.25 2.97 -5.56
C GLY A 81 -2.23 1.91 -5.20
N GLY A 82 -1.33 2.32 -4.32
CA GLY A 82 -0.30 1.47 -3.75
C GLY A 82 -0.22 1.70 -2.25
N TRP A 83 -0.36 0.62 -1.49
CA TRP A 83 -0.24 0.61 -0.04
C TRP A 83 1.10 -0.01 0.34
N GLU A 84 1.94 0.77 1.02
CA GLU A 84 3.27 0.35 1.45
C GLU A 84 3.27 -0.02 2.93
N LEU A 85 3.83 -1.19 3.22
CA LEU A 85 4.14 -1.63 4.57
C LEU A 85 5.43 -2.44 4.58
N PHE A 86 6.47 -1.91 5.23
CA PHE A 86 7.77 -2.57 5.42
C PHE A 86 8.43 -3.09 4.13
N GLY A 87 8.30 -2.30 3.06
CA GLY A 87 8.85 -2.58 1.75
C GLY A 87 8.06 -3.61 0.95
N THR A 88 6.83 -3.92 1.38
CA THR A 88 5.83 -4.60 0.56
C THR A 88 4.83 -3.59 0.04
N LEU A 89 4.49 -3.68 -1.24
CA LEU A 89 3.46 -2.88 -1.89
C LEU A 89 2.27 -3.75 -2.25
N ASP A 90 1.12 -3.54 -1.61
CA ASP A 90 -0.15 -4.02 -2.16
C ASP A 90 -0.52 -3.07 -3.32
N PHE A 91 -0.71 -3.61 -4.52
CA PHE A 91 -0.83 -2.84 -5.75
C PHE A 91 -2.19 -3.07 -6.41
N ALA A 92 -2.89 -1.99 -6.72
CA ALA A 92 -4.13 -2.02 -7.47
C ALA A 92 -4.07 -1.02 -8.63
N ILE A 93 -4.39 -1.50 -9.84
CA ILE A 93 -4.45 -0.71 -11.06
C ILE A 93 -5.77 -0.96 -11.77
N ASN A 94 -6.40 0.14 -12.18
CA ASN A 94 -7.56 0.14 -13.04
C ASN A 94 -7.24 0.96 -14.29
N ILE A 95 -7.28 0.31 -15.45
CA ILE A 95 -7.22 0.99 -16.74
C ILE A 95 -8.66 1.25 -17.18
N PHE A 96 -8.96 2.48 -17.60
CA PHE A 96 -10.31 2.81 -18.09
C PHE A 96 -10.64 1.96 -19.31
N ALA A 97 -11.91 1.56 -19.44
CA ALA A 97 -12.36 0.62 -20.46
C ALA A 97 -11.89 1.00 -21.88
N SER A 98 -11.98 2.28 -22.24
CA SER A 98 -11.57 2.83 -23.54
C SER A 98 -10.08 2.66 -23.87
N PHE A 99 -9.23 2.35 -22.89
CA PHE A 99 -7.77 2.20 -23.06
C PHE A 99 -7.27 0.79 -22.71
N ARG A 100 -8.17 -0.17 -22.49
CA ARG A 100 -7.80 -1.58 -22.26
C ARG A 100 -7.35 -2.24 -23.56
N GLN A 101 -6.63 -3.36 -23.44
CA GLN A 101 -6.07 -4.14 -24.56
C GLN A 101 -5.03 -3.42 -25.44
N GLY A 102 -4.74 -2.14 -25.16
CA GLY A 102 -3.60 -1.42 -25.72
C GLY A 102 -2.34 -1.58 -24.86
N GLU A 103 -1.78 -0.47 -24.40
CA GLU A 103 -0.49 -0.42 -23.70
C GLU A 103 -0.57 -0.79 -22.21
N SER A 104 -1.45 -1.73 -21.83
CA SER A 104 -1.73 -2.05 -20.43
C SER A 104 -0.49 -2.57 -19.67
N ALA A 105 0.31 -3.43 -20.31
CA ALA A 105 1.55 -3.94 -19.72
C ALA A 105 2.60 -2.84 -19.53
N LEU A 106 2.70 -1.91 -20.49
CA LEU A 106 3.59 -0.75 -20.38
C LEU A 106 3.17 0.14 -19.20
N LEU A 107 1.88 0.48 -19.09
CA LEU A 107 1.35 1.30 -18.01
C LEU A 107 1.58 0.65 -16.64
N ALA A 108 1.24 -0.63 -16.49
CA ALA A 108 1.48 -1.35 -15.24
C ALA A 108 2.97 -1.37 -14.87
N THR A 109 3.86 -1.67 -15.83
CA THR A 109 5.31 -1.70 -15.58
C THR A 109 5.86 -0.31 -15.22
N ALA A 110 5.40 0.75 -15.90
CA ALA A 110 5.77 2.12 -15.58
C ALA A 110 5.32 2.52 -14.17
N LEU A 111 4.10 2.16 -13.77
CA LEU A 111 3.57 2.39 -12.43
C LEU A 111 4.40 1.66 -11.37
N LEU A 112 4.72 0.38 -11.59
CA LEU A 112 5.59 -0.38 -10.68
C LEU A 112 6.97 0.26 -10.54
N ARG A 113 7.58 0.76 -11.63
CA ARG A 113 8.85 1.51 -11.55
C ARG A 113 8.73 2.80 -10.75
N VAL A 114 7.61 3.52 -10.93
CA VAL A 114 7.32 4.77 -10.20
C VAL A 114 7.14 4.50 -8.71
N TYR A 115 6.35 3.50 -8.34
CA TYR A 115 6.21 3.07 -6.94
C TYR A 115 7.56 2.63 -6.36
N ARG A 116 8.39 1.91 -7.13
CA ARG A 116 9.73 1.49 -6.69
C ARG A 116 10.60 2.67 -6.33
N ARG A 117 10.51 3.75 -7.09
CA ARG A 117 11.28 4.96 -6.84
C ARG A 117 10.83 5.68 -5.56
N ILE A 118 9.54 5.66 -5.22
CA ILE A 118 9.06 6.36 -4.02
C ILE A 118 9.20 5.52 -2.75
N PHE A 119 8.86 4.24 -2.81
CA PHE A 119 8.79 3.36 -1.64
C PHE A 119 9.98 2.41 -1.48
N ALA A 120 10.81 2.24 -2.51
CA ALA A 120 11.89 1.26 -2.50
C ALA A 120 11.41 -0.18 -2.16
N MET A 121 10.15 -0.49 -2.50
CA MET A 121 9.56 -1.79 -2.20
C MET A 121 10.30 -2.93 -2.90
N ARG A 122 10.34 -4.09 -2.25
CA ARG A 122 11.05 -5.29 -2.72
C ARG A 122 10.09 -6.45 -2.94
N THR A 123 8.87 -6.35 -2.43
CA THR A 123 7.77 -7.28 -2.69
C THR A 123 6.59 -6.48 -3.19
N ILE A 124 5.94 -6.97 -4.24
CA ILE A 124 4.66 -6.43 -4.74
C ILE A 124 3.63 -7.53 -4.67
N VAL A 125 2.45 -7.19 -4.18
CA VAL A 125 1.32 -8.11 -4.01
C VAL A 125 0.15 -7.60 -4.83
N VAL A 126 -0.55 -8.54 -5.47
CA VAL A 126 -1.84 -8.28 -6.09
C VAL A 126 -2.87 -9.17 -5.40
N ASP A 127 -3.87 -8.52 -4.80
CA ASP A 127 -4.96 -9.19 -4.08
C ASP A 127 -5.86 -10.01 -5.02
N ARG A 128 -6.46 -11.07 -4.47
CA ARG A 128 -7.36 -11.98 -5.18
C ARG A 128 -8.52 -11.28 -5.89
N TYR A 129 -9.06 -10.19 -5.35
CA TYR A 129 -10.14 -9.43 -6.00
C TYR A 129 -9.68 -8.84 -7.34
N GLN A 130 -8.45 -8.32 -7.38
CA GLN A 130 -7.84 -7.80 -8.62
C GLN A 130 -7.59 -8.90 -9.66
N LEU A 131 -7.45 -10.16 -9.22
CA LEU A 131 -7.22 -11.32 -10.08
C LEU A 131 -8.52 -11.95 -10.62
N GLY A 132 -9.66 -11.71 -9.96
CA GLY A 132 -10.95 -12.28 -10.36
C GLY A 132 -11.81 -12.85 -9.25
N HIS A 133 -11.34 -12.89 -8.00
CA HIS A 133 -12.17 -13.30 -6.87
C HIS A 133 -13.33 -12.30 -6.71
N GLU A 134 -14.56 -12.78 -6.84
CA GLU A 134 -15.78 -11.93 -6.78
C GLU A 134 -15.81 -10.79 -7.83
N SER A 135 -14.95 -10.84 -8.86
CA SER A 135 -14.88 -9.85 -9.93
C SER A 135 -14.98 -10.51 -11.30
N ALA A 136 -16.20 -10.52 -11.86
CA ALA A 136 -16.45 -11.07 -13.19
C ALA A 136 -15.64 -10.34 -14.27
N GLU A 137 -15.48 -9.02 -14.13
CA GLU A 137 -14.70 -8.17 -15.04
C GLU A 137 -13.21 -8.57 -15.05
N ALA A 138 -12.62 -8.82 -13.88
CA ALA A 138 -11.22 -9.25 -13.78
C ALA A 138 -10.99 -10.66 -14.34
N LEU A 139 -11.96 -11.57 -14.16
CA LEU A 139 -11.92 -12.90 -14.77
C LEU A 139 -12.00 -12.83 -16.30
N GLN A 140 -12.97 -12.07 -16.84
CA GLN A 140 -13.17 -11.92 -18.28
C GLN A 140 -11.98 -11.25 -18.99
N SER A 141 -11.31 -10.30 -18.30
CA SER A 141 -10.13 -9.64 -18.84
C SER A 141 -8.84 -10.47 -18.76
N GLY A 142 -8.88 -11.65 -18.13
CA GLY A 142 -7.70 -12.51 -17.97
C GLY A 142 -6.64 -11.93 -17.02
N SER A 143 -7.07 -11.19 -16.00
CA SER A 143 -6.20 -10.45 -15.07
C SER A 143 -5.10 -11.31 -14.44
N PHE A 144 -5.43 -12.55 -14.04
CA PHE A 144 -4.44 -13.50 -13.52
C PHE A 144 -3.28 -13.72 -14.51
N TYR A 145 -3.57 -14.02 -15.78
CA TYR A 145 -2.53 -14.25 -16.78
C TYR A 145 -1.77 -12.97 -17.13
N PHE A 146 -2.43 -11.80 -17.07
CA PHE A 146 -1.76 -10.51 -17.22
C PHE A 146 -0.65 -10.33 -16.18
N TYR A 147 -0.96 -10.47 -14.89
CA TYR A 147 0.05 -10.36 -13.83
C TYR A 147 1.08 -11.48 -13.89
N HIS A 148 0.68 -12.71 -14.21
CA HIS A 148 1.60 -13.81 -14.38
C HIS A 148 2.64 -13.53 -15.49
N ARG A 149 2.22 -12.97 -16.62
CA ARG A 149 3.14 -12.56 -17.71
C ARG A 149 4.08 -11.43 -17.30
N LEU A 150 3.67 -10.58 -16.37
CA LEU A 150 4.54 -9.55 -15.75
C LEU A 150 5.50 -10.11 -14.69
N GLY A 151 5.51 -11.42 -14.45
CA GLY A 151 6.43 -12.09 -13.53
C GLY A 151 5.87 -12.36 -12.14
N PHE A 152 4.60 -12.02 -11.87
CA PHE A 152 3.98 -12.35 -10.59
C PHE A 152 3.72 -13.86 -10.49
N ARG A 153 3.90 -14.42 -9.29
CA ARG A 153 3.74 -15.86 -9.05
C ARG A 153 2.85 -16.12 -7.82
N PRO A 154 1.93 -17.10 -7.90
CA PRO A 154 1.23 -17.59 -6.71
C PRO A 154 2.19 -18.38 -5.82
N ARG A 155 1.83 -18.52 -4.54
CA ARG A 155 2.58 -19.35 -3.57
C ARG A 155 1.82 -20.61 -3.15
N ASP A 156 0.49 -20.61 -3.27
CA ASP A 156 -0.33 -21.77 -2.94
C ASP A 156 -0.01 -22.99 -3.85
N PRO A 157 0.34 -24.16 -3.28
CA PRO A 157 0.62 -25.37 -4.05
C PRO A 157 -0.57 -25.90 -4.84
N GLY A 158 -1.80 -25.64 -4.40
CA GLY A 158 -3.01 -25.98 -5.14
C GLY A 158 -3.13 -25.19 -6.43
N ILE A 159 -2.96 -23.87 -6.34
CA ILE A 159 -2.99 -22.95 -7.50
C ILE A 159 -1.85 -23.27 -8.48
N LEU A 160 -0.64 -23.57 -7.98
CA LEU A 160 0.49 -23.95 -8.84
C LEU A 160 0.19 -25.21 -9.68
N ARG A 161 -0.46 -26.22 -9.09
CA ARG A 161 -0.89 -27.42 -9.84
C ARG A 161 -1.92 -27.10 -10.93
N VAL A 162 -2.88 -26.22 -10.64
CA VAL A 162 -3.85 -25.76 -11.66
C VAL A 162 -3.13 -25.01 -12.78
N LEU A 163 -2.21 -24.12 -12.43
CA LEU A 163 -1.47 -23.32 -13.38
C LEU A 163 -0.64 -24.19 -14.34
N GLU A 164 0.08 -25.18 -13.84
CA GLU A 164 0.87 -26.07 -14.70
C GLU A 164 -0.01 -26.90 -15.65
N ALA A 165 -1.14 -27.42 -15.17
CA ALA A 165 -2.09 -28.13 -16.02
C ALA A 165 -2.66 -27.23 -17.14
N GLU A 166 -2.99 -25.97 -16.83
CA GLU A 166 -3.48 -25.03 -17.84
C GLU A 166 -2.40 -24.57 -18.81
N ARG A 167 -1.15 -24.41 -18.35
CA ARG A 167 -0.02 -24.08 -19.23
C ARG A 167 0.24 -25.18 -20.25
N ALA A 168 0.12 -26.45 -19.86
CA ALA A 168 0.24 -27.57 -20.79
C ALA A 168 -0.83 -27.53 -21.90
N LYS A 169 -2.08 -27.21 -21.54
CA LYS A 169 -3.18 -27.05 -22.52
C LYS A 169 -2.96 -25.87 -23.46
N ILE A 170 -2.57 -24.71 -22.92
CA ILE A 170 -2.26 -23.50 -23.70
C ILE A 170 -1.09 -23.75 -24.66
N ALA A 171 -0.09 -24.54 -24.25
CA ALA A 171 1.04 -24.90 -25.10
C ALA A 171 0.65 -25.87 -26.23
N ALA A 172 -0.27 -26.79 -25.96
CA ALA A 172 -0.76 -27.74 -26.95
C ALA A 172 -1.73 -27.11 -27.97
N ASP A 173 -2.53 -26.12 -27.54
CA ASP A 173 -3.49 -25.42 -28.39
C ASP A 173 -3.42 -23.90 -28.16
N PRO A 174 -2.84 -23.11 -29.09
CA PRO A 174 -2.81 -21.65 -29.01
C PRO A 174 -4.20 -20.98 -28.95
N GLY A 175 -5.23 -21.65 -29.45
CA GLY A 175 -6.63 -21.22 -29.42
C GLY A 175 -7.31 -21.43 -28.05
N TYR A 176 -6.78 -22.33 -27.23
CA TYR A 176 -7.36 -22.67 -25.94
C TYR A 176 -7.45 -21.45 -25.01
N ARG A 177 -8.59 -21.35 -24.31
CA ARG A 177 -8.83 -20.36 -23.26
C ARG A 177 -9.31 -21.07 -22.01
N SER A 178 -8.64 -20.80 -20.89
CA SER A 178 -9.03 -21.35 -19.60
C SER A 178 -10.46 -20.95 -19.25
N PRO A 179 -11.34 -21.91 -18.92
CA PRO A 179 -12.72 -21.59 -18.61
C PRO A 179 -12.84 -20.86 -17.27
N ILE A 180 -13.91 -20.08 -17.09
CA ILE A 180 -14.13 -19.24 -15.89
C ILE A 180 -13.95 -20.00 -14.55
N PRO A 181 -14.44 -21.25 -14.38
CA PRO A 181 -14.22 -21.98 -13.12
C PRO A 181 -12.73 -22.22 -12.81
N VAL A 182 -11.90 -22.40 -13.84
CA VAL A 182 -10.45 -22.53 -13.68
C VAL A 182 -9.82 -21.19 -13.32
N LEU A 183 -10.21 -20.11 -13.97
CA LEU A 183 -9.74 -18.76 -13.65
C LEU A 183 -10.07 -18.37 -12.19
N LYS A 184 -11.26 -18.75 -11.70
CA LYS A 184 -11.63 -18.57 -10.28
C LYS A 184 -10.69 -19.31 -9.33
N ARG A 185 -10.26 -20.52 -9.68
CA ARG A 185 -9.28 -21.28 -8.90
C ARG A 185 -7.90 -20.62 -8.93
N LEU A 186 -7.46 -20.15 -10.10
CA LEU A 186 -6.19 -19.43 -10.24
C LEU A 186 -6.17 -18.12 -9.46
N ALA A 187 -7.30 -17.40 -9.41
CA ALA A 187 -7.49 -16.19 -8.61
C ALA A 187 -7.83 -16.48 -7.13
N GLY A 188 -7.63 -17.71 -6.64
CA GLY A 188 -8.00 -18.12 -5.29
C GLY A 188 -7.15 -17.51 -4.17
N ASP A 189 -5.95 -17.03 -4.51
CA ASP A 189 -4.99 -16.44 -3.57
C ASP A 189 -4.23 -15.27 -4.23
N GLU A 190 -3.46 -14.55 -3.42
CA GLU A 190 -2.59 -13.46 -3.86
C GLU A 190 -1.46 -13.95 -4.78
N VAL A 191 -1.00 -13.06 -5.66
CA VAL A 191 0.22 -13.28 -6.45
C VAL A 191 1.28 -12.25 -6.12
N PHE A 192 2.54 -12.66 -6.21
CA PHE A 192 3.68 -11.93 -5.70
C PHE A 192 4.74 -11.69 -6.77
N LEU A 193 5.28 -10.48 -6.82
CA LEU A 193 6.52 -10.18 -7.52
C LEU A 193 7.58 -9.82 -6.48
N THR A 194 8.52 -10.74 -6.26
CA THR A 194 9.66 -10.56 -5.35
C THR A 194 10.88 -10.09 -6.13
N LEU A 195 11.43 -8.95 -5.73
CA LEU A 195 12.62 -8.33 -6.31
C LEU A 195 13.84 -8.62 -5.42
N PRO A 196 15.09 -8.39 -5.89
CA PRO A 196 16.28 -8.62 -5.05
C PRO A 196 16.19 -7.93 -3.68
N GLY A 197 16.47 -8.70 -2.63
CA GLY A 197 16.33 -8.29 -1.23
C GLY A 197 14.90 -8.35 -0.66
N GLY A 198 13.93 -8.83 -1.43
CA GLY A 198 12.57 -9.12 -0.95
C GLY A 198 12.52 -10.33 -0.01
N ASP A 199 11.42 -10.44 0.72
CA ASP A 199 11.20 -11.57 1.63
C ASP A 199 11.04 -12.87 0.82
N PRO A 200 11.71 -13.98 1.18
CA PRO A 200 11.54 -15.27 0.52
C PRO A 200 10.13 -15.84 0.68
N GLU A 201 9.42 -15.48 1.75
CA GLU A 201 8.08 -15.98 2.10
C GLU A 201 7.09 -14.79 2.18
N PRO A 202 6.83 -14.10 1.05
CA PRO A 202 5.99 -12.90 1.04
C PRO A 202 4.54 -13.15 1.46
N GLU A 203 4.06 -14.40 1.40
CA GLU A 203 2.77 -14.84 1.91
C GLU A 203 2.70 -14.80 3.45
N LYS A 204 3.85 -14.87 4.15
CA LYS A 204 3.96 -14.78 5.62
C LYS A 204 4.26 -13.35 6.11
N ARG A 205 4.16 -12.36 5.22
CA ARG A 205 4.42 -10.95 5.53
C ARG A 205 3.52 -10.45 6.65
N LEU A 206 3.99 -9.43 7.35
CA LEU A 206 3.16 -8.68 8.29
C LEU A 206 2.12 -7.85 7.52
N ARG A 207 0.83 -8.03 7.80
CA ARG A 207 -0.24 -7.20 7.24
C ARG A 207 -0.75 -6.20 8.27
N ALA A 208 -1.22 -5.05 7.80
CA ALA A 208 -1.81 -4.05 8.69
C ALA A 208 -3.07 -4.55 9.40
N THR A 209 -3.83 -5.44 8.75
CA THR A 209 -5.00 -6.12 9.34
C THR A 209 -4.62 -6.99 10.54
N ASP A 210 -3.51 -7.72 10.46
CA ASP A 210 -3.01 -8.56 11.56
C ASP A 210 -2.61 -7.67 12.77
N VAL A 211 -1.95 -6.54 12.50
CA VAL A 211 -1.61 -5.53 13.53
C VAL A 211 -2.86 -4.88 14.11
N ALA A 212 -3.83 -4.52 13.28
CA ALA A 212 -5.09 -3.93 13.72
C ALA A 212 -5.87 -4.88 14.64
N ALA A 213 -5.91 -6.18 14.32
CA ALA A 213 -6.53 -7.19 15.17
C ALA A 213 -5.84 -7.30 16.55
N ARG A 214 -4.52 -7.13 16.60
CA ARG A 214 -3.77 -7.08 17.88
C ARG A 214 -4.08 -5.82 18.68
N VAL A 215 -4.13 -4.66 18.03
CA VAL A 215 -4.53 -3.40 18.67
C VAL A 215 -5.96 -3.51 19.23
N SER A 216 -6.91 -4.05 18.46
CA SER A 216 -8.29 -4.22 18.92
C SER A 216 -8.38 -5.13 20.16
N ARG A 217 -7.60 -6.22 20.19
CA ARG A 217 -7.51 -7.09 21.37
C ARG A 217 -6.92 -6.38 22.59
N LEU A 218 -5.87 -5.57 22.40
CA LEU A 218 -5.30 -4.74 23.48
C LEU A 218 -6.34 -3.74 24.01
N VAL A 219 -7.06 -3.04 23.14
CA VAL A 219 -8.11 -2.08 23.53
C VAL A 219 -9.24 -2.77 24.29
N ALA A 220 -9.70 -3.93 23.83
CA ALA A 220 -10.75 -4.70 24.50
C ALA A 220 -10.31 -5.17 25.89
N ARG A 221 -9.09 -5.74 26.01
CA ARG A 221 -8.61 -6.36 27.26
C ARG A 221 -8.14 -5.37 28.31
N GLU A 222 -7.33 -4.37 27.93
CA GLU A 222 -6.73 -3.42 28.88
C GLU A 222 -7.63 -2.21 29.15
N PHE A 223 -8.55 -1.88 28.24
CA PHE A 223 -9.31 -0.63 28.29
C PHE A 223 -10.84 -0.83 28.17
N GLY A 224 -11.33 -2.07 28.24
CA GLY A 224 -12.77 -2.37 28.17
C GLY A 224 -13.42 -1.90 26.87
N GLY A 225 -12.66 -1.80 25.77
CA GLY A 225 -13.16 -1.29 24.49
C GLY A 225 -13.08 0.23 24.33
N ASP A 226 -12.74 1.00 25.37
CA ASP A 226 -12.62 2.46 25.27
C ASP A 226 -11.35 2.85 24.47
N ARG A 227 -11.56 3.08 23.17
CA ARG A 227 -10.49 3.46 22.25
C ARG A 227 -9.91 4.84 22.56
N ALA A 228 -10.72 5.79 23.02
CA ALA A 228 -10.25 7.14 23.32
C ALA A 228 -9.30 7.12 24.52
N ARG A 229 -9.68 6.40 25.58
CA ARG A 229 -8.83 6.16 26.74
C ARG A 229 -7.56 5.39 26.36
N ALA A 230 -7.70 4.30 25.60
CA ALA A 230 -6.55 3.53 25.13
C ALA A 230 -5.54 4.39 24.36
N THR A 231 -6.00 5.25 23.45
CA THR A 231 -5.14 6.18 22.71
C THR A 231 -4.40 7.13 23.65
N ARG A 232 -5.09 7.77 24.61
CA ARG A 232 -4.44 8.71 25.54
C ARG A 232 -3.39 8.01 26.42
N GLU A 233 -3.74 6.88 27.02
CA GLU A 233 -2.88 6.18 27.96
C GLU A 233 -1.70 5.49 27.25
N CYS A 234 -1.92 4.84 26.10
CA CYS A 234 -0.84 4.29 25.30
C CYS A 234 0.10 5.39 24.79
N ALA A 235 -0.44 6.55 24.35
CA ALA A 235 0.39 7.69 23.99
C ALA A 235 1.26 8.13 25.18
N ALA A 236 0.71 8.26 26.40
CA ALA A 236 1.49 8.59 27.58
C ALA A 236 2.61 7.56 27.85
N ARG A 237 2.26 6.26 27.88
CA ARG A 237 3.17 5.12 28.14
C ARG A 237 4.30 5.05 27.11
N VAL A 238 3.96 5.00 25.82
CA VAL A 238 4.93 4.97 24.70
C VAL A 238 5.79 6.24 24.69
N GLY A 239 5.21 7.39 25.03
CA GLY A 239 5.96 8.64 25.17
C GLY A 239 7.09 8.58 26.17
N ARG A 240 6.82 8.03 27.36
CA ARG A 240 7.83 7.83 28.39
C ARG A 240 8.90 6.84 27.94
N ALA A 241 8.49 5.70 27.39
CA ALA A 241 9.41 4.68 26.88
C ALA A 241 10.35 5.22 25.80
N LEU A 242 9.84 6.05 24.87
CA LEU A 242 10.63 6.62 23.78
C LEU A 242 11.37 7.92 24.14
N GLY A 243 11.16 8.49 25.32
CA GLY A 243 11.72 9.78 25.72
C GLY A 243 11.06 10.99 25.05
N ALA A 244 9.90 10.83 24.41
CA ALA A 244 9.14 11.89 23.77
C ALA A 244 8.29 12.68 24.79
N ARG A 245 8.95 13.43 25.69
CA ARG A 245 8.26 14.15 26.79
C ARG A 245 7.60 15.47 26.36
N ARG A 246 8.20 16.20 25.41
CA ARG A 246 7.76 17.55 24.98
C ARG A 246 6.81 17.54 23.77
N ARG A 247 5.83 16.63 23.75
CA ARG A 247 4.93 16.46 22.60
C ARG A 247 3.88 17.54 22.44
N ALA A 248 3.51 18.22 23.54
CA ALA A 248 2.51 19.28 23.51
C ALA A 248 2.88 20.40 22.52
N ALA A 249 4.18 20.68 22.36
CA ALA A 249 4.71 21.68 21.43
C ALA A 249 4.76 21.22 19.96
N TRP A 250 4.46 19.96 19.66
CA TRP A 250 4.47 19.49 18.27
C TRP A 250 3.24 19.99 17.51
N PRO A 251 3.31 20.13 16.17
CA PRO A 251 2.16 20.41 15.33
C PRO A 251 1.02 19.42 15.58
N ALA A 252 -0.23 19.91 15.52
CA ALA A 252 -1.41 19.11 15.86
C ALA A 252 -1.51 17.79 15.06
N ALA A 253 -1.15 17.82 13.79
CA ALA A 253 -1.12 16.62 12.94
C ALA A 253 -0.09 15.59 13.43
N GLU A 254 1.12 16.02 13.81
CA GLU A 254 2.15 15.12 14.35
C GLU A 254 1.75 14.54 15.71
N ARG A 255 1.13 15.34 16.58
CA ARG A 255 0.62 14.84 17.87
C ARG A 255 -0.44 13.77 17.68
N ARG A 256 -1.41 14.01 16.78
CA ARG A 256 -2.47 13.03 16.47
C ARG A 256 -1.88 11.74 15.89
N ALA A 257 -0.97 11.86 14.92
CA ALA A 257 -0.32 10.72 14.30
C ALA A 257 0.50 9.91 15.32
N PHE A 258 1.23 10.59 16.21
CA PHE A 258 1.93 9.93 17.31
C PHE A 258 0.95 9.18 18.22
N ALA A 259 -0.17 9.80 18.61
CA ALA A 259 -1.14 9.16 19.50
C ALA A 259 -1.79 7.91 18.84
N GLN A 260 -2.11 7.98 17.55
CA GLN A 260 -2.64 6.84 16.81
C GLN A 260 -1.63 5.69 16.70
N LEU A 261 -0.39 5.99 16.30
CA LEU A 261 0.68 4.99 16.19
C LEU A 261 1.14 4.46 17.56
N ALA A 262 0.87 5.18 18.66
CA ALA A 262 1.20 4.71 20.00
C ALA A 262 0.42 3.44 20.39
N LEU A 263 -0.79 3.24 19.84
CA LEU A 263 -1.52 1.98 20.02
C LEU A 263 -0.77 0.80 19.38
N VAL A 264 -0.16 1.03 18.21
CA VAL A 264 0.64 0.02 17.51
C VAL A 264 1.96 -0.22 18.24
N ALA A 265 2.65 0.85 18.63
CA ALA A 265 3.90 0.74 19.37
C ALA A 265 3.72 0.07 20.74
N ALA A 266 2.58 0.27 21.40
CA ALA A 266 2.24 -0.36 22.67
C ALA A 266 2.18 -1.90 22.63
N LEU A 267 2.09 -2.51 21.44
CA LEU A 267 2.17 -3.96 21.27
C LEU A 267 3.57 -4.52 21.55
N ILE A 268 4.59 -3.66 21.64
CA ILE A 268 5.98 -4.02 21.85
C ILE A 268 6.32 -3.74 23.33
N PRO A 269 6.50 -4.77 24.17
CA PRO A 269 6.65 -4.58 25.61
C PRO A 269 8.02 -3.99 26.01
N ASP A 270 9.08 -4.25 25.22
CA ASP A 270 10.46 -3.91 25.55
C ASP A 270 10.93 -2.56 24.99
N LEU A 271 10.01 -1.69 24.52
CA LEU A 271 10.36 -0.40 23.89
C LEU A 271 11.32 0.46 24.72
N ALA A 272 11.21 0.44 26.04
CA ALA A 272 12.08 1.21 26.93
C ALA A 272 13.53 0.71 26.92
N ALA A 273 13.72 -0.60 26.72
CA ALA A 273 15.03 -1.25 26.69
C ALA A 273 15.74 -1.11 25.33
N TRP A 274 15.07 -0.61 24.30
CA TRP A 274 15.67 -0.42 22.99
C TRP A 274 16.84 0.56 23.01
N PRO A 275 17.84 0.42 22.13
CA PRO A 275 18.89 1.41 21.96
C PRO A 275 18.32 2.82 21.73
N ALA A 276 18.98 3.84 22.26
CA ALA A 276 18.51 5.22 22.15
C ALA A 276 18.33 5.69 20.69
N ALA A 277 19.17 5.19 19.78
CA ALA A 277 19.05 5.45 18.34
C ALA A 277 17.73 4.91 17.76
N ASP A 278 17.37 3.66 18.06
CA ASP A 278 16.11 3.05 17.63
C ASP A 278 14.89 3.80 18.19
N ARG A 279 14.92 4.18 19.47
CA ARG A 279 13.82 4.95 20.07
C ARG A 279 13.64 6.31 19.40
N ARG A 280 14.74 7.04 19.13
CA ARG A 280 14.70 8.31 18.40
C ARG A 280 14.19 8.13 16.96
N ALA A 281 14.60 7.06 16.29
CA ALA A 281 14.13 6.73 14.95
C ALA A 281 12.62 6.45 14.94
N LEU A 282 12.09 5.73 15.93
CA LEU A 282 10.66 5.49 16.07
C LEU A 282 9.87 6.78 16.32
N VAL A 283 10.38 7.68 17.16
CA VAL A 283 9.77 9.01 17.35
C VAL A 283 9.73 9.78 16.03
N ALA A 284 10.83 9.79 15.27
CA ALA A 284 10.89 10.46 13.97
C ALA A 284 9.93 9.84 12.94
N LEU A 285 9.80 8.52 12.92
CA LEU A 285 8.82 7.78 12.11
C LEU A 285 7.39 8.20 12.47
N MET A 286 7.04 8.17 13.76
CA MET A 286 5.69 8.49 14.22
C MET A 286 5.32 9.95 13.94
N ARG A 287 6.27 10.88 14.08
CA ARG A 287 6.07 12.28 13.68
C ARG A 287 5.89 12.43 12.17
N ALA A 288 6.69 11.72 11.37
CA ALA A 288 6.61 11.79 9.91
C ALA A 288 5.24 11.39 9.37
N LYS A 289 4.50 10.50 10.07
CA LYS A 289 3.12 10.15 9.72
C LYS A 289 2.18 11.36 9.73
N GLY A 290 2.41 12.31 10.64
CA GLY A 290 1.68 13.57 10.71
C GLY A 290 2.28 14.71 9.87
N GLY A 291 3.42 14.49 9.21
CA GLY A 291 4.15 15.49 8.42
C GLY A 291 3.66 15.61 6.98
N GLY A 292 4.26 16.52 6.21
CA GLY A 292 3.80 16.88 4.85
C GLY A 292 4.07 15.86 3.73
N SER A 293 4.68 14.71 3.99
CA SER A 293 4.96 13.73 2.93
C SER A 293 4.78 12.28 3.37
N GLU A 294 3.87 11.58 2.69
CA GLU A 294 3.58 10.17 2.93
C GLU A 294 4.78 9.29 2.56
N ARG A 295 5.50 9.65 1.50
CA ARG A 295 6.74 8.99 1.08
C ARG A 295 7.82 9.07 2.17
N ALA A 296 7.92 10.19 2.87
CA ALA A 296 8.91 10.38 3.93
C ALA A 296 8.59 9.53 5.16
N TYR A 297 7.31 9.27 5.43
CA TYR A 297 6.86 8.32 6.43
C TYR A 297 7.18 6.88 6.03
N ALA A 298 6.73 6.45 4.85
CA ALA A 298 6.91 5.08 4.33
C ALA A 298 8.39 4.65 4.34
N ARG A 299 9.31 5.52 3.89
CA ARG A 299 10.75 5.22 3.92
C ARG A 299 11.31 5.04 5.33
N ARG A 300 10.80 5.79 6.32
CA ARG A 300 11.19 5.61 7.73
C ARG A 300 10.62 4.32 8.30
N LEU A 301 9.39 3.97 7.92
CA LEU A 301 8.74 2.73 8.31
C LEU A 301 9.54 1.51 7.80
N ASP A 302 9.84 1.47 6.51
CA ASP A 302 10.64 0.41 5.90
C ASP A 302 12.06 0.30 6.51
N GLY A 303 12.70 1.44 6.79
CA GLY A 303 14.03 1.49 7.39
C GLY A 303 14.09 1.00 8.84
N HIS A 304 12.97 0.96 9.57
CA HIS A 304 12.97 0.68 11.01
C HIS A 304 12.88 -0.82 11.33
N ARG A 305 13.99 -1.55 11.12
CA ARG A 305 14.07 -3.01 11.29
C ARG A 305 13.61 -3.52 12.65
N ARG A 306 13.99 -2.85 13.75
CA ARG A 306 13.60 -3.26 15.12
C ARG A 306 12.09 -3.15 15.35
N PHE A 307 11.45 -2.12 14.81
CA PHE A 307 10.00 -1.94 14.86
C PHE A 307 9.27 -3.03 14.07
N ARG A 308 9.74 -3.32 12.84
CA ARG A 308 9.21 -4.45 12.06
C ARG A 308 9.28 -5.77 12.82
N ARG A 309 10.44 -6.08 13.41
CA ARG A 309 10.65 -7.32 14.20
C ARG A 309 9.73 -7.39 15.41
N GLY A 310 9.63 -6.30 16.17
CA GLY A 310 8.77 -6.22 17.35
C GLY A 310 7.30 -6.44 16.99
N LEU A 311 6.80 -5.81 15.92
CA LEU A 311 5.42 -6.03 15.47
C LEU A 311 5.19 -7.44 14.94
N THR A 312 6.15 -8.01 14.22
CA THR A 312 6.06 -9.39 13.72
C THR A 312 5.97 -10.38 14.88
N ALA A 313 6.79 -10.21 15.93
CA ALA A 313 6.74 -11.02 17.13
C ALA A 313 5.38 -10.87 17.85
N ALA A 314 4.91 -9.62 18.02
CA ALA A 314 3.64 -9.35 18.67
C ALA A 314 2.43 -9.92 17.92
N VAL A 315 2.47 -9.96 16.58
CA VAL A 315 1.41 -10.57 15.77
C VAL A 315 1.43 -12.10 15.88
N ARG A 316 2.60 -12.72 16.00
CA ARG A 316 2.75 -14.19 16.07
C ARG A 316 2.52 -14.79 17.47
N ALA A 317 2.65 -14.01 18.54
CA ALA A 317 2.50 -14.44 19.93
C ALA A 317 1.03 -14.65 20.36
#